data_AF-A0A6A8QDA1-F1
#
_entry.id   AF-A0A6A8QDA1-F1
#
_cell.length_a   1.000
_cell.length_b   1.000
_cell.length_c   1.000
_cell.angle_alpha   90.00
_cell.angle_beta   90.00
_cell.angle_gamma   90.00
#
_symmetry.space_group_name_H-M   'P 1'
#
loop_
_entity.id
_entity.type
_entity.pdbx_description
1 polymer ?
#
loop_
_entity_poly.entity_id
_entity_poly.type
_entity_poly.pdbx_seq_one_letter_code
_entity_poly.pdbx_strand_id
1 'polypeptide(L)'
;MTDRKLLIDEAQRQIAALRMTDTRITLLSLSAPNLPQSVVAALVRAASAPLDLVGELGDGTYGLLALHARGPDGGAGVEHRFLLRLQGVLAPLAARHNIGQVKFRAVHRWACELTEWADLFDSLRDAPAITLSIPPDYANQPEAHRVSGMAAAFRFFRHTPAATDSSRT
;
A
#
# COMPACT_ATOMS: atom_id res chain seq x y z
N MET A 1 16.36 4.84 16.02
CA MET A 1 16.33 3.37 15.87
C MET A 1 15.16 2.69 16.62
N THR A 2 14.32 3.43 17.35
CA THR A 2 13.27 2.85 18.23
C THR A 2 11.98 2.48 17.48
N ASP A 3 11.58 3.23 16.46
CA ASP A 3 10.26 3.07 15.82
C ASP A 3 10.12 1.81 14.95
N ARG A 4 11.18 1.41 14.25
CA ARG A 4 11.16 0.21 13.39
C ARG A 4 11.00 -1.08 14.21
N LYS A 5 11.70 -1.18 15.33
CA LYS A 5 11.59 -2.34 16.22
C LYS A 5 10.18 -2.46 16.80
N LEU A 6 9.61 -1.34 17.27
CA LEU A 6 8.24 -1.31 17.78
C LEU A 6 7.22 -1.72 16.72
N LEU A 7 7.40 -1.28 15.47
CA LEU A 7 6.55 -1.70 14.36
C LEU A 7 6.64 -3.20 14.09
N ILE A 8 7.85 -3.77 14.04
CA ILE A 8 8.05 -5.21 13.83
C ILE A 8 7.43 -6.00 14.98
N ASP A 9 7.67 -5.59 16.22
CA ASP A 9 7.14 -6.27 17.41
C ASP A 9 5.60 -6.23 17.43
N GLU A 10 5.00 -5.08 17.07
CA GLU A 10 3.54 -4.95 16.98
C GLU A 10 2.96 -5.76 15.82
N ALA A 11 3.59 -5.72 14.65
CA ALA A 11 3.17 -6.52 13.50
C ALA A 11 3.22 -8.02 13.82
N GLN A 12 4.30 -8.48 14.48
CA GLN A 12 4.45 -9.87 14.91
C GLN A 12 3.37 -10.27 15.92
N ARG A 13 3.07 -9.41 16.90
CA ARG A 13 1.99 -9.64 17.87
C ARG A 13 0.64 -9.80 17.17
N GLN A 14 0.33 -8.91 16.24
CA GLN A 14 -0.95 -8.95 15.55
C GLN A 14 -1.07 -10.14 14.57
N ILE A 15 0.02 -10.52 13.88
CA ILE A 15 0.06 -11.77 13.09
C ILE A 15 -0.25 -12.97 13.98
N ALA A 16 0.46 -13.09 15.11
CA ALA A 16 0.28 -14.20 16.04
C ALA A 16 -1.16 -14.30 16.57
N ALA A 17 -1.79 -13.16 16.89
CA ALA A 17 -3.18 -13.10 17.33
C ALA A 17 -4.19 -13.55 16.25
N LEU A 18 -3.85 -13.42 14.97
CA LEU A 18 -4.73 -13.72 13.83
C LEU A 18 -4.47 -15.10 13.20
N ARG A 19 -3.42 -15.82 13.60
CA ARG A 19 -3.04 -17.12 13.02
C ARG A 19 -4.14 -18.17 13.01
N MET A 20 -4.98 -18.18 14.04
CA MET A 20 -6.06 -19.15 14.19
C MET A 20 -7.37 -18.69 13.53
N THR A 21 -7.29 -17.69 12.64
CA THR A 21 -8.45 -17.08 11.98
C THR A 21 -8.27 -17.10 10.47
N ASP A 22 -9.38 -17.08 9.73
CA ASP A 22 -9.40 -16.86 8.28
C ASP A 22 -9.24 -15.36 7.94
N THR A 23 -8.22 -14.71 8.51
CA THR A 23 -7.91 -13.30 8.23
C THR A 23 -6.79 -13.21 7.21
N ARG A 24 -6.97 -12.37 6.18
CA ARG A 24 -5.86 -11.99 5.29
C ARG A 24 -5.16 -10.75 5.83
N ILE A 25 -3.83 -10.81 5.82
CA ILE A 25 -2.94 -9.73 6.18
C ILE A 25 -2.41 -9.11 4.90
N THR A 26 -2.46 -7.78 4.81
CA THR A 26 -2.01 -7.03 3.64
C THR A 26 -0.85 -6.14 4.01
N LEU A 27 0.27 -6.32 3.32
CA LEU A 27 1.40 -5.40 3.38
C LEU A 27 1.50 -4.64 2.06
N LEU A 28 1.56 -3.31 2.17
CA LEU A 28 1.67 -2.38 1.05
C LEU A 28 2.98 -1.60 1.18
N SER A 29 3.68 -1.34 0.08
CA SER A 29 4.82 -0.41 0.05
C SER A 29 4.57 0.73 -0.94
N LEU A 30 5.00 1.92 -0.56
CA LEU A 30 5.05 3.11 -1.39
C LEU A 30 6.49 3.59 -1.59
N SER A 31 6.85 3.85 -2.85
CA SER A 31 8.11 4.51 -3.22
C SER A 31 7.84 5.65 -4.18
N ALA A 32 8.37 6.83 -3.89
CA ALA A 32 8.34 7.99 -4.80
C ALA A 32 9.74 8.63 -4.83
N PRO A 33 10.62 8.23 -5.78
CA PRO A 33 12.04 8.58 -5.75
C PRO A 33 12.33 10.09 -5.79
N ASN A 34 11.43 10.88 -6.37
CA ASN A 34 11.58 12.33 -6.48
C ASN A 34 11.00 13.09 -5.29
N LEU A 35 10.47 12.39 -4.27
CA LEU A 35 9.94 13.01 -3.06
C LEU A 35 10.86 12.70 -1.87
N PRO A 36 11.04 13.67 -0.95
CA PRO A 36 11.69 13.39 0.32
C PRO A 36 10.96 12.28 1.08
N GLN A 37 11.73 11.43 1.77
CA GLN A 37 11.20 10.29 2.52
C GLN A 37 10.14 10.71 3.57
N SER A 38 10.32 11.88 4.19
CA SER A 38 9.37 12.46 5.13
C SER A 38 8.01 12.81 4.50
N VAL A 39 8.01 13.21 3.22
CA VAL A 39 6.79 13.48 2.45
C VAL A 39 6.08 12.17 2.10
N VAL A 40 6.84 11.14 1.70
CA VAL A 40 6.29 9.80 1.46
C VAL A 40 5.65 9.24 2.74
N ALA A 41 6.35 9.37 3.88
CA ALA A 41 5.82 8.96 5.19
C ALA A 41 4.52 9.69 5.54
N ALA A 42 4.45 11.00 5.29
CA ALA A 42 3.25 11.80 5.54
C ALA A 42 2.09 11.38 4.63
N LEU A 43 2.35 11.07 3.36
CA LEU A 43 1.33 10.56 2.44
C LEU A 43 0.75 9.22 2.90
N VAL A 44 1.60 8.27 3.28
CA VAL A 44 1.16 6.95 3.76
C VAL A 44 0.35 7.10 5.05
N ARG A 45 0.80 7.92 6.00
CA ARG A 45 0.05 8.19 7.24
C ARG A 45 -1.29 8.86 6.98
N ALA A 46 -1.34 9.84 6.08
CA ALA A 46 -2.60 10.51 5.72
C ALA A 46 -3.60 9.58 5.03
N ALA A 47 -3.12 8.56 4.31
CA ALA A 47 -3.95 7.54 3.65
C ALA A 47 -4.24 6.30 4.53
N SER A 48 -3.62 6.19 5.70
CA SER A 48 -3.78 5.05 6.60
C SER A 48 -5.11 5.08 7.38
N ALA A 49 -5.65 3.91 7.68
CA ALA A 49 -6.75 3.76 8.64
C ALA A 49 -6.20 3.74 10.08
N PRO A 50 -7.01 4.03 11.11
CA PRO A 50 -6.56 4.14 12.49
C PRO A 50 -5.84 2.91 13.08
N LEU A 51 -6.06 1.72 12.51
CA LEU A 51 -5.47 0.46 12.97
C LEU A 51 -4.32 -0.03 12.08
N ASP A 52 -4.01 0.69 11.01
CA ASP A 52 -2.91 0.33 10.13
C ASP A 52 -1.57 0.68 10.79
N LEU A 53 -0.59 -0.21 10.69
CA LEU A 53 0.77 0.08 11.14
C LEU A 53 1.55 0.70 9.99
N VAL A 54 2.13 1.88 10.23
CA VAL A 54 2.91 2.62 9.23
C VAL A 54 4.36 2.74 9.68
N GLY A 55 5.29 2.35 8.81
CA GLY A 55 6.71 2.50 9.11
C GLY A 55 7.63 2.23 7.94
N GLU A 56 8.93 2.37 8.20
CA GLU A 56 9.96 2.10 7.21
C GLU A 56 10.20 0.61 7.04
N LEU A 57 10.31 0.19 5.78
CA LEU A 57 10.56 -1.18 5.39
C LEU A 57 12.07 -1.51 5.37
N GLY A 58 12.92 -0.48 5.30
CA GLY A 58 14.38 -0.62 5.42
C GLY A 58 15.14 -0.67 4.10
N ASP A 59 14.44 -0.60 2.97
CA ASP A 59 14.98 -0.42 1.61
C ASP A 59 14.75 1.01 1.07
N GLY A 60 14.44 1.96 1.97
CA GLY A 60 14.05 3.33 1.61
C GLY A 60 12.56 3.48 1.26
N THR A 61 11.78 2.40 1.25
CA THR A 61 10.33 2.47 1.08
C THR A 61 9.59 2.59 2.41
N TYR A 62 8.42 3.23 2.36
CA TYR A 62 7.49 3.29 3.49
C TYR A 62 6.36 2.29 3.26
N GLY A 63 6.12 1.48 4.29
CA GLY A 63 5.14 0.42 4.28
C GLY A 63 3.92 0.75 5.11
N LEU A 64 2.80 0.19 4.69
CA LEU A 64 1.57 0.13 5.45
C LEU A 64 1.17 -1.34 5.62
N LEU A 65 1.10 -1.77 6.88
CA LEU A 65 0.51 -3.04 7.24
C LEU A 65 -0.95 -2.80 7.64
N ALA A 66 -1.87 -3.35 6.87
CA ALA A 66 -3.28 -3.32 7.17
C ALA A 66 -3.79 -4.71 7.53
N LEU A 67 -4.39 -4.83 8.72
CA LEU A 67 -4.85 -6.10 9.28
C LEU A 67 -6.36 -6.24 9.23
N HIS A 68 -6.99 -5.86 8.13
CA HIS A 68 -8.45 -5.83 8.09
C HIS A 68 -9.02 -6.27 6.75
N ALA A 69 -8.92 -7.58 6.51
CA ALA A 69 -9.69 -8.26 5.51
C ALA A 69 -10.48 -9.42 6.15
N ARG A 70 -11.64 -9.10 6.73
CA ARG A 70 -12.68 -10.11 7.05
C ARG A 70 -13.72 -10.08 5.93
N GLY A 71 -13.97 -11.22 5.30
CA GLY A 71 -14.99 -11.36 4.25
C GLY A 71 -14.44 -11.55 2.82
N PRO A 72 -15.35 -11.65 1.82
CA PRO A 72 -15.05 -12.16 0.48
C PRO A 72 -14.09 -11.29 -0.34
N ASP A 73 -14.00 -9.99 -0.04
CA ASP A 73 -13.12 -9.05 -0.76
C ASP A 73 -11.64 -9.17 -0.34
N GLY A 74 -11.35 -9.87 0.75
CA GLY A 74 -10.00 -10.22 1.17
C GLY A 74 -9.01 -9.04 1.21
N GLY A 75 -7.74 -9.33 0.93
CA GLY A 75 -6.67 -8.34 0.88
C GLY A 75 -6.78 -7.34 -0.28
N ALA A 76 -7.42 -7.74 -1.38
CA ALA A 76 -7.65 -6.85 -2.54
C ALA A 76 -8.56 -5.67 -2.18
N GLY A 77 -9.58 -5.89 -1.34
CA GLY A 77 -10.42 -4.80 -0.84
C GLY A 77 -9.67 -3.80 0.05
N VAL A 78 -8.68 -4.29 0.81
CA VAL A 78 -7.81 -3.44 1.65
C VAL A 78 -6.92 -2.56 0.79
N GLU A 79 -6.22 -3.17 -0.18
CA GLU A 79 -5.42 -2.46 -1.16
C GLU A 79 -6.25 -1.40 -1.90
N HIS A 80 -7.43 -1.77 -2.42
CA HIS A 80 -8.27 -0.85 -3.17
C HIS A 80 -8.67 0.37 -2.34
N ARG A 81 -9.13 0.16 -1.10
CA ARG A 81 -9.50 1.26 -0.19
C ARG A 81 -8.31 2.15 0.15
N PHE A 82 -7.12 1.56 0.35
CA PHE A 82 -5.90 2.33 0.59
C PHE A 82 -5.52 3.18 -0.62
N LEU A 83 -5.53 2.60 -1.84
CA LEU A 83 -5.22 3.31 -3.07
C LEU A 83 -6.19 4.48 -3.32
N LEU A 84 -7.49 4.32 -3.03
CA LEU A 84 -8.46 5.41 -3.13
C LEU A 84 -8.16 6.56 -2.16
N ARG A 85 -7.84 6.25 -0.89
CA ARG A 85 -7.45 7.28 0.08
C ARG A 85 -6.16 7.97 -0.34
N LEU A 86 -5.20 7.19 -0.82
CA LEU A 86 -3.92 7.70 -1.27
C LEU A 86 -4.07 8.61 -2.49
N GLN A 87 -4.94 8.25 -3.45
CA GLN A 87 -5.26 9.10 -4.58
C GLN A 87 -5.73 10.49 -4.13
N GLY A 88 -6.59 10.55 -3.10
CA GLY A 88 -7.11 11.79 -2.53
C GLY A 88 -6.02 12.70 -1.96
N VAL A 89 -4.98 12.13 -1.33
CA VAL A 89 -3.86 12.90 -0.76
C VAL A 89 -2.75 13.19 -1.76
N LEU A 90 -2.57 12.33 -2.77
CA LEU A 90 -1.54 12.47 -3.80
C LEU A 90 -1.92 13.50 -4.87
N ALA A 91 -3.19 13.58 -5.24
CA ALA A 91 -3.70 14.53 -6.22
C ALA A 91 -3.33 16.01 -5.93
N PRO A 92 -3.55 16.56 -4.72
CA PRO A 92 -3.18 17.93 -4.40
C PRO A 92 -1.66 18.14 -4.35
N LEU A 93 -0.88 17.11 -3.98
CA LEU A 93 0.57 17.18 -3.99
C LEU A 93 1.12 17.21 -5.43
N ALA A 94 0.59 16.36 -6.30
CA ALA A 94 0.93 16.29 -7.72
C ALA A 94 0.62 17.60 -8.46
N ALA A 95 -0.42 18.32 -8.02
CA ALA A 95 -0.77 19.63 -8.57
C ALA A 95 0.23 20.75 -8.21
N ARG A 96 1.16 20.51 -7.29
CA ARG A 96 2.14 21.51 -6.79
C ARG A 96 3.58 21.09 -6.99
N HIS A 97 3.83 19.79 -7.16
CA HIS A 97 5.16 19.22 -7.22
C HIS A 97 5.29 18.27 -8.41
N ASN A 98 6.45 18.28 -9.03
CA ASN A 98 6.80 17.28 -10.04
C ASN A 98 7.20 15.96 -9.34
N ILE A 99 6.21 15.10 -9.09
CA ILE A 99 6.41 13.81 -8.43
C ILE A 99 7.06 12.79 -9.38
N GLY A 100 6.80 12.91 -10.69
CA GLY A 100 7.32 12.00 -11.71
C GLY A 100 6.74 10.59 -11.60
N GLN A 101 7.33 9.72 -10.78
CA GLN A 101 6.88 8.33 -10.64
C GLN A 101 6.62 7.94 -9.20
N VAL A 102 5.54 7.20 -9.01
CA VAL A 102 5.18 6.55 -7.74
C VAL A 102 5.04 5.05 -8.00
N LYS A 103 5.68 4.23 -7.16
CA LYS A 103 5.66 2.77 -7.25
C LYS A 103 4.96 2.17 -6.04
N PHE A 104 4.11 1.20 -6.33
CA PHE A 104 3.29 0.48 -5.38
C PHE A 104 3.61 -1.00 -5.43
N ARG A 105 3.70 -1.65 -4.28
CA ARG A 105 3.63 -3.11 -4.18
C ARG A 105 2.63 -3.47 -3.12
N ALA A 106 1.95 -4.59 -3.31
CA ALA A 106 0.98 -5.14 -2.38
C ALA A 106 1.17 -6.65 -2.30
N VAL A 107 1.06 -7.21 -1.10
CA VAL A 107 0.95 -8.65 -0.89
C VAL A 107 -0.16 -8.95 0.09
N HIS A 108 -0.86 -10.06 -0.16
CA HIS A 108 -1.96 -10.53 0.67
C HIS A 108 -1.72 -11.98 1.05
N ARG A 109 -1.41 -12.23 2.32
CA ARG A 109 -1.17 -13.58 2.83
C ARG A 109 -2.20 -13.93 3.87
N TRP A 110 -2.56 -15.20 3.98
CA TRP A 110 -3.39 -15.65 5.09
C TRP A 110 -2.57 -15.59 6.37
N ALA A 111 -3.17 -15.13 7.47
CA ALA A 111 -2.46 -15.04 8.75
C ALA A 111 -1.91 -16.39 9.22
N CYS A 112 -2.62 -17.49 8.91
CA CYS A 112 -2.20 -18.85 9.23
C CYS A 112 -0.96 -19.33 8.45
N GLU A 113 -0.62 -18.71 7.33
CA GLU A 113 0.58 -19.05 6.53
C GLU A 113 1.84 -18.30 6.98
N LEU A 114 1.70 -17.36 7.91
CA LEU A 114 2.77 -16.47 8.33
C LEU A 114 3.40 -16.96 9.63
N THR A 115 4.67 -17.35 9.55
CA THR A 115 5.50 -17.74 10.69
C THR A 115 6.17 -16.51 11.34
N GLU A 116 6.38 -15.46 10.56
CA GLU A 116 6.91 -14.20 11.06
C GLU A 116 6.61 -13.02 10.13
N TRP A 117 6.82 -11.81 10.64
CA TRP A 117 6.75 -10.58 9.85
C TRP A 117 7.63 -10.63 8.59
N ALA A 118 8.79 -11.30 8.66
CA ALA A 118 9.71 -11.41 7.53
C ALA A 118 9.08 -12.10 6.32
N ASP A 119 8.17 -13.06 6.52
CA ASP A 119 7.48 -13.75 5.42
C ASP A 119 6.66 -12.79 4.54
N LEU A 120 6.01 -11.79 5.16
CA LEU A 120 5.30 -10.73 4.43
C LEU A 120 6.26 -9.82 3.68
N PHE A 121 7.39 -9.50 4.32
CA PHE A 121 8.39 -8.62 3.75
C PHE A 121 9.06 -9.24 2.52
N ASP A 122 9.47 -10.50 2.62
CA ASP A 122 10.06 -11.24 1.51
C ASP A 122 9.06 -11.39 0.37
N SER A 123 7.80 -11.71 0.68
CA SER A 123 6.73 -11.73 -0.33
C SER A 123 6.60 -10.38 -1.05
N LEU A 124 6.69 -9.27 -0.32
CA LEU A 124 6.56 -7.91 -0.87
C LEU A 124 7.73 -7.54 -1.78
N ARG A 125 8.95 -7.96 -1.45
CA ARG A 125 10.14 -7.72 -2.27
C ARG A 125 9.99 -8.34 -3.66
N ASP A 126 9.40 -9.54 -3.72
CA ASP A 126 9.22 -10.30 -4.95
C ASP A 126 7.94 -9.92 -5.69
N ALA A 127 7.01 -9.22 -5.04
CA ALA A 127 5.76 -8.77 -5.63
C ALA A 127 5.98 -7.73 -6.73
N PRO A 128 5.27 -7.81 -7.87
CA PRO A 128 5.42 -6.86 -8.96
C PRO A 128 5.09 -5.43 -8.51
N ALA A 129 5.89 -4.46 -8.95
CA ALA A 129 5.64 -3.06 -8.68
C ALA A 129 4.68 -2.48 -9.73
N ILE A 130 3.59 -1.87 -9.27
CA ILE A 130 2.73 -1.05 -10.12
C ILE A 130 3.30 0.36 -10.13
N THR A 131 3.57 0.89 -11.32
CA THR A 131 4.16 2.23 -11.49
C THR A 131 3.10 3.19 -12.00
N LEU A 132 2.88 4.27 -11.25
CA LEU A 132 2.05 5.40 -11.61
C LEU A 132 2.94 6.56 -12.05
N SER A 133 2.82 6.95 -13.31
CA SER A 133 3.53 8.11 -13.88
C SER A 133 2.65 9.35 -13.80
N ILE A 134 3.12 10.37 -13.08
CA ILE A 134 2.49 11.68 -12.95
C ILE A 134 3.24 12.64 -13.87
N PRO A 135 2.57 13.20 -14.90
CA PRO A 135 3.21 14.12 -15.83
C PRO A 135 3.79 15.36 -15.11
N PRO A 136 4.96 15.87 -15.54
CA PRO A 136 5.59 17.03 -14.92
C PRO A 136 4.77 18.32 -15.07
N ASP A 137 3.90 18.38 -16.07
CA ASP A 137 2.97 19.47 -16.36
C ASP A 137 1.59 19.28 -15.70
N TYR A 138 1.39 18.24 -14.88
CA TYR A 138 0.11 17.99 -14.21
C TYR A 138 -0.37 19.20 -13.39
N ALA A 139 0.55 19.96 -12.81
CA ALA A 139 0.30 21.23 -12.11
C ALA A 139 -0.21 22.37 -13.01
N ASN A 140 -0.09 22.24 -14.34
CA ASN A 140 -0.47 23.26 -15.34
C ASN A 140 -1.71 22.86 -16.15
N GLN A 141 -2.20 21.61 -16.01
CA GLN A 141 -3.40 21.15 -16.71
C GLN A 141 -4.67 21.80 -16.16
N PRO A 142 -5.77 21.93 -16.90
CA PRO A 142 -7.05 22.39 -16.33
C PRO A 142 -7.51 21.47 -15.20
N GLU A 143 -8.15 22.01 -14.15
CA GLU A 143 -8.52 21.24 -12.95
C GLU A 143 -9.35 19.98 -13.27
N ALA A 144 -10.28 20.07 -14.24
CA ALA A 144 -11.06 18.93 -14.73
C ALA A 144 -10.19 17.80 -15.33
N HIS A 145 -9.06 18.14 -15.96
CA HIS A 145 -8.13 17.16 -16.53
C HIS A 145 -7.22 16.54 -15.47
N ARG A 146 -6.88 17.28 -14.41
CA ARG A 146 -6.10 16.75 -13.27
C ARG A 146 -6.86 15.65 -12.56
N VAL A 147 -8.08 15.95 -12.11
CA VAL A 147 -8.93 14.99 -11.37
C VAL A 147 -9.24 13.77 -12.23
N SER A 148 -9.52 13.97 -13.52
CA SER A 148 -9.76 12.88 -14.48
C SER A 148 -8.50 12.04 -14.75
N GLY A 149 -7.34 12.67 -14.94
CA GLY A 149 -6.07 11.99 -15.22
C GLY A 149 -5.57 11.17 -14.04
N MET A 150 -5.68 11.69 -12.81
CA MET A 150 -5.36 10.92 -11.61
C MET A 150 -6.35 9.78 -11.40
N ALA A 151 -7.66 10.01 -11.58
CA ALA A 151 -8.64 8.94 -11.51
C ALA A 151 -8.46 7.88 -12.61
N ALA A 152 -8.02 8.26 -13.81
CA ALA A 152 -7.70 7.33 -14.89
C ALA A 152 -6.47 6.49 -14.55
N ALA A 153 -5.39 7.11 -14.06
CA ALA A 153 -4.21 6.42 -13.58
C ALA A 153 -4.56 5.43 -12.46
N PHE A 154 -5.57 5.74 -11.64
CA PHE A 154 -6.10 4.85 -10.62
C PHE A 154 -7.19 3.85 -11.08
N ARG A 155 -7.82 4.04 -12.24
CA ARG A 155 -8.81 3.08 -12.80
C ARG A 155 -8.15 1.85 -13.40
N PHE A 156 -6.91 1.95 -13.90
CA PHE A 156 -6.16 0.79 -14.38
C PHE A 156 -5.89 -0.25 -13.26
N PHE A 157 -6.04 0.12 -11.99
CA PHE A 157 -5.94 -0.80 -10.84
C PHE A 157 -7.11 -1.80 -10.71
N ARG A 158 -8.15 -1.74 -11.56
CA ARG A 158 -9.30 -2.69 -11.51
C ARG A 158 -9.07 -4.04 -12.19
N HIS A 159 -7.91 -4.28 -12.82
CA HIS A 159 -7.70 -5.45 -13.70
C HIS A 159 -6.58 -6.42 -13.32
N THR A 160 -6.09 -6.42 -12.08
CA THR A 160 -5.35 -7.59 -11.58
C THR A 160 -6.37 -8.59 -11.05
N PRO A 161 -6.65 -9.72 -11.73
CA PRO A 161 -7.47 -10.75 -11.13
C PRO A 161 -6.78 -11.17 -9.84
N ALA A 162 -7.51 -11.15 -8.73
CA ALA A 162 -7.13 -11.91 -7.55
C ALA A 162 -6.84 -13.32 -8.06
N ALA A 163 -5.60 -13.79 -7.88
CA ALA A 163 -5.24 -15.15 -8.24
C ALA A 163 -6.31 -16.06 -7.65
N THR A 164 -7.03 -16.75 -8.55
CA THR A 164 -8.11 -17.66 -8.22
C THR A 164 -7.50 -18.72 -7.32
N ASP A 165 -7.77 -18.64 -6.02
CA ASP A 165 -7.33 -19.64 -5.06
C ASP A 165 -8.28 -20.84 -5.17
N SER A 166 -8.14 -21.57 -6.27
CA SER A 166 -8.73 -22.90 -6.45
C SER A 166 -7.88 -23.88 -5.65
N SER A 167 -8.17 -24.02 -4.34
CA SER A 167 -7.83 -25.21 -3.55
C SER A 167 -8.47 -25.15 -2.16
N ARG A 168 -9.77 -25.43 -2.07
CA ARG A 168 -10.39 -25.99 -0.86
C ARG A 168 -11.64 -26.77 -1.26
N THR A 169 -11.42 -28.04 -1.61
CA THR A 169 -12.39 -29.14 -1.40
C THR A 169 -11.99 -29.87 -0.14
#